data_AF-A0A1I6QNU2-F1
#
_entry.id   AF-A0A1I6QNU2-F1
#
_cell.length_a   1.000
_cell.length_b   1.000
_cell.length_c   1.000
_cell.angle_alpha   90.00
_cell.angle_beta   90.00
_cell.angle_gamma   90.00
#
_symmetry.space_group_name_H-M   'P 1'
#
loop_
_entity.id
_entity.type
_entity.pdbx_description
1 polymer ?
#
loop_
_entity_poly.entity_id
_entity_poly.type
_entity_poly.pdbx_seq_one_letter_code
_entity_poly.pdbx_strand_id
1 'polypeptide(L)'
;MKWWSIGIVCVVFGIVYLVYEQSNQPINMEVSGDVVLANNLSEMSKKAPIIVEGSFVKLDSSENGARNPKNPSKPASDIYNEVKIYQFQVDDELKGDVAKEAIEVGYEYSMELEHLTSAKKVRIQDPLWVKPKMGKNYILFLNPPDQYTHYYTSAFTPSRIEVNSDSRVKLILPKRGIQKHQFERDGKRFNVSMEGFPTDYTNTISGKDVGEIEKIIKQEITK
;
A
#
# COMPACT_ATOMS: atom_id res chain seq x y z
N MET A 1 -54.39 -43.50 -51.51
CA MET A 1 -53.16 -44.11 -50.98
C MET A 1 -51.97 -43.32 -51.52
N LYS A 2 -50.96 -43.07 -50.67
CA LYS A 2 -49.71 -42.29 -50.86
C LYS A 2 -49.73 -40.79 -50.49
N TRP A 3 -49.44 -40.57 -49.20
CA TRP A 3 -48.42 -39.69 -48.61
C TRP A 3 -47.27 -39.25 -49.58
N TRP A 4 -46.60 -38.09 -49.51
CA TRP A 4 -46.32 -37.16 -48.40
C TRP A 4 -45.94 -35.75 -48.93
N SER A 5 -46.22 -34.74 -48.10
CA SER A 5 -45.58 -33.42 -48.10
C SER A 5 -44.19 -33.50 -47.44
N ILE A 6 -43.31 -32.54 -47.76
CA ILE A 6 -42.37 -31.81 -46.88
C ILE A 6 -41.10 -31.47 -47.68
N GLY A 7 -40.88 -30.17 -47.92
CA GLY A 7 -39.64 -29.60 -48.43
C GLY A 7 -39.17 -28.48 -47.51
N ILE A 8 -38.45 -28.90 -46.47
CA ILE A 8 -37.35 -28.23 -45.73
C ILE A 8 -37.52 -26.71 -45.45
N VAL A 9 -37.84 -26.45 -44.18
CA VAL A 9 -37.61 -25.18 -43.49
C VAL A 9 -36.11 -24.89 -43.42
N CYS A 10 -35.70 -23.72 -43.90
CA CYS A 10 -34.38 -23.16 -43.68
C CYS A 10 -34.13 -22.94 -42.17
N VAL A 11 -33.28 -23.76 -41.55
CA VAL A 11 -32.73 -23.45 -40.22
C VAL A 11 -31.38 -22.76 -40.43
N VAL A 12 -31.42 -21.45 -40.67
CA VAL A 12 -30.26 -20.56 -40.54
C VAL A 12 -30.39 -19.82 -39.20
N PHE A 13 -30.33 -20.57 -38.09
CA PHE A 13 -30.30 -20.01 -36.74
C PHE A 13 -29.18 -20.57 -35.87
N GLY A 14 -28.34 -21.47 -36.40
CA GLY A 14 -27.30 -22.15 -35.62
C GLY A 14 -25.92 -21.46 -35.58
N ILE A 15 -25.63 -20.53 -36.48
CA ILE A 15 -24.26 -19.97 -36.62
C ILE A 15 -24.11 -18.61 -35.90
N VAL A 16 -25.20 -17.91 -35.58
CA VAL A 16 -25.12 -16.58 -34.93
C VAL A 16 -24.92 -16.67 -33.41
N TYR A 17 -25.28 -17.79 -32.77
CA TYR A 17 -25.17 -17.89 -31.30
C TYR A 17 -23.79 -18.34 -30.80
N LEU A 18 -23.00 -19.02 -31.63
CA LEU A 18 -21.70 -19.58 -31.23
C LEU A 18 -20.50 -18.63 -31.39
N VAL A 19 -20.73 -17.37 -31.79
CA VAL A 19 -19.68 -16.33 -31.81
C VAL A 19 -19.70 -15.44 -30.56
N TYR A 20 -20.69 -15.61 -29.67
CA TYR A 20 -20.85 -14.74 -28.50
C TYR A 20 -20.06 -15.16 -27.23
N GLU A 21 -19.38 -16.31 -27.25
CA GLU A 21 -18.80 -16.91 -26.04
C GLU A 21 -17.28 -16.75 -25.88
N GLN A 22 -16.63 -15.92 -26.71
CA GLN A 22 -15.16 -15.85 -26.72
C GLN A 22 -14.52 -14.71 -25.89
N SER A 23 -15.21 -14.04 -24.96
CA SER A 23 -14.51 -13.08 -24.07
C SER A 23 -15.01 -12.90 -22.63
N ASN A 24 -15.65 -13.89 -22.01
CA ASN A 24 -16.07 -13.82 -20.60
C ASN A 24 -15.06 -14.41 -19.59
N GLN A 25 -13.84 -14.76 -20.02
CA GLN A 25 -12.82 -15.23 -19.10
C GLN A 25 -12.33 -14.07 -18.21
N PRO A 26 -12.20 -14.28 -16.89
CA PRO A 26 -11.72 -13.24 -16.00
C PRO A 26 -10.28 -12.87 -16.35
N ILE A 27 -9.98 -11.58 -16.31
CA ILE A 27 -8.62 -11.07 -16.43
C ILE A 27 -7.91 -11.33 -15.10
N ASN A 28 -6.87 -12.17 -15.13
CA ASN A 28 -6.04 -12.44 -13.95
C ASN A 28 -4.78 -11.56 -14.02
N MET A 29 -4.48 -10.88 -12.91
CA MET A 29 -3.28 -10.05 -12.77
C MET A 29 -2.55 -10.46 -11.49
N GLU A 30 -1.24 -10.65 -11.60
CA GLU A 30 -0.35 -10.91 -10.46
C GLU A 30 0.59 -9.72 -10.31
N VAL A 31 0.64 -9.16 -9.11
CA VAL A 31 1.48 -8.01 -8.77
C VAL A 31 2.39 -8.43 -7.64
N SER A 32 3.68 -8.54 -7.94
CA SER A 32 4.76 -8.70 -6.97
C SER A 32 5.52 -7.39 -6.82
N GLY A 33 6.11 -7.18 -5.65
CA GLY A 33 6.88 -5.99 -5.35
C GLY A 33 7.87 -6.26 -4.23
N ASP A 34 9.07 -5.74 -4.37
CA ASP A 34 10.08 -5.85 -3.33
C ASP A 34 9.72 -4.95 -2.14
N VAL A 35 9.69 -5.54 -0.95
CA VAL A 35 9.46 -4.81 0.30
C VAL A 35 10.77 -4.68 1.06
N VAL A 36 11.18 -3.44 1.34
CA VAL A 36 12.31 -3.19 2.24
C VAL A 36 11.87 -3.49 3.66
N LEU A 37 12.42 -4.54 4.26
CA LEU A 37 12.07 -5.00 5.61
C LEU A 37 13.06 -4.51 6.66
N ALA A 38 12.59 -4.44 7.91
CA ALA A 38 13.44 -4.44 9.10
C ALA A 38 12.87 -5.45 10.11
N ASN A 39 13.69 -6.40 10.54
CA ASN A 39 13.23 -7.62 11.24
C ASN A 39 13.22 -7.48 12.76
N ASN A 40 13.90 -6.48 13.30
CA ASN A 40 13.99 -6.25 14.73
C ASN A 40 14.29 -4.77 15.01
N LEU A 41 14.16 -4.37 16.27
CA LEU A 41 14.33 -2.99 16.68
C LEU A 41 15.73 -2.42 16.39
N SER A 42 16.81 -3.21 16.56
CA SER A 42 18.17 -2.74 16.23
C SER A 42 18.31 -2.41 14.74
N GLU A 43 17.76 -3.28 13.88
CA GLU A 43 17.75 -3.03 12.44
C GLU A 43 16.90 -1.81 12.07
N MET A 44 15.72 -1.65 12.69
CA MET A 44 14.86 -0.49 12.52
C MET A 44 15.59 0.81 12.90
N SER A 45 16.24 0.83 14.06
CA SER A 45 17.00 1.97 14.59
C SER A 45 18.18 2.36 13.71
N LYS A 46 18.84 1.38 13.06
CA LYS A 46 19.96 1.63 12.15
C LYS A 46 19.50 2.18 10.81
N LYS A 47 18.50 1.53 10.21
CA LYS A 47 18.01 1.86 8.85
C LYS A 47 17.31 3.21 8.77
N ALA A 48 16.54 3.58 9.79
CA ALA A 48 15.79 4.83 9.76
C ALA A 48 16.72 6.03 10.03
N PRO A 49 16.82 7.01 9.13
CA PRO A 49 17.55 8.25 9.43
C PRO A 49 16.83 9.10 10.47
N ILE A 50 15.49 9.11 10.47
CA ILE A 50 14.65 9.87 11.39
C ILE A 50 13.77 8.92 12.20
N ILE A 51 13.71 9.12 13.51
CA ILE A 51 12.81 8.40 14.42
C ILE A 51 12.17 9.41 15.36
N VAL A 52 10.85 9.52 15.32
CA VAL A 52 10.07 10.48 16.10
C VAL A 52 8.96 9.78 16.86
N GLU A 53 8.59 10.34 18.01
CA GLU A 53 7.41 9.97 18.77
C GLU A 53 6.36 11.08 18.69
N GLY A 54 5.08 10.71 18.69
CA GLY A 54 3.97 11.66 18.68
C GLY A 54 2.69 11.08 18.06
N SER A 55 1.81 11.93 17.53
CA SER A 55 0.47 11.48 17.11
C SER A 55 0.00 12.03 15.77
N PHE A 56 -0.75 11.19 15.04
CA PHE A 56 -1.47 11.64 13.85
C PHE A 56 -2.66 12.50 14.24
N VAL A 57 -2.75 13.72 13.71
CA VAL A 57 -3.79 14.69 14.03
C VAL A 57 -4.95 14.60 13.05
N LYS A 58 -4.64 14.63 11.74
CA LYS A 58 -5.62 14.59 10.66
C LYS A 58 -5.02 14.03 9.37
N LEU A 59 -5.88 13.53 8.49
CA LEU A 59 -5.56 13.45 7.07
C LEU A 59 -5.58 14.87 6.52
N ASP A 60 -4.48 15.32 5.93
CA ASP A 60 -4.37 16.68 5.39
C ASP A 60 -4.81 16.73 3.93
N SER A 61 -4.22 15.87 3.10
CA SER A 61 -4.46 15.84 1.67
C SER A 61 -4.19 14.44 1.08
N SER A 62 -4.54 14.28 -0.19
CA SER A 62 -4.09 13.17 -1.03
C SER A 62 -3.45 13.75 -2.30
N GLU A 63 -2.39 13.13 -2.79
CA GLU A 63 -1.77 13.51 -4.06
C GLU A 63 -1.39 12.30 -4.93
N ASN A 64 -0.97 12.59 -6.16
CA ASN A 64 -0.37 11.58 -7.03
C ASN A 64 1.12 11.40 -6.70
N GLY A 65 1.46 10.27 -6.09
CA GLY A 65 2.84 9.89 -5.78
C GLY A 65 3.63 9.42 -7.00
N ALA A 66 2.98 9.06 -8.11
CA ALA A 66 3.69 8.69 -9.32
C ALA A 66 4.36 9.91 -9.96
N ARG A 67 5.63 9.80 -10.33
CA ARG A 67 6.45 10.92 -10.84
C ARG A 67 6.66 10.82 -12.34
N ASN A 68 6.67 11.97 -13.02
CA ASN A 68 6.87 12.02 -14.46
C ASN A 68 8.32 11.57 -14.81
N PRO A 69 8.51 10.54 -15.65
CA PRO A 69 9.85 10.03 -15.97
C PRO A 69 10.78 11.06 -16.63
N LYS A 70 10.22 12.06 -17.33
CA LYS A 70 10.98 13.15 -17.97
C LYS A 70 11.22 14.33 -17.03
N ASN A 71 10.43 14.46 -15.98
CA ASN A 71 10.59 15.49 -14.96
C ASN A 71 10.04 15.01 -13.60
N PRO A 72 10.86 14.33 -12.78
CA PRO A 72 10.39 13.75 -11.52
C PRO A 72 9.88 14.75 -10.49
N SER A 73 10.16 16.06 -10.64
CA SER A 73 9.59 17.12 -9.79
C SER A 73 8.08 17.32 -10.00
N LYS A 74 7.50 16.73 -11.06
CA LYS A 74 6.08 16.81 -11.36
C LYS A 74 5.42 15.45 -11.26
N PRO A 75 4.15 15.38 -10.81
CA PRO A 75 3.37 14.17 -10.90
C PRO A 75 3.29 13.65 -12.34
N ALA A 76 3.22 12.33 -12.50
CA ALA A 76 2.91 11.68 -13.76
C ALA A 76 1.51 12.10 -14.23
N SER A 77 1.36 12.37 -15.52
CA SER A 77 0.07 12.76 -16.11
C SER A 77 -0.79 11.57 -16.53
N ASP A 78 -0.18 10.40 -16.64
CA ASP A 78 -0.74 9.19 -17.22
C ASP A 78 -0.97 8.09 -16.17
N ILE A 79 -0.36 8.14 -15.00
CA ILE A 79 -0.58 7.16 -13.94
C ILE A 79 -0.87 7.87 -12.62
N TYR A 80 -1.86 7.36 -11.87
CA TYR A 80 -2.23 7.91 -10.57
C TYR A 80 -2.03 6.89 -9.44
N ASN A 81 -0.96 7.06 -8.67
CA ASN A 81 -0.75 6.34 -7.42
C ASN A 81 -1.11 7.27 -6.26
N GLU A 82 -2.14 6.94 -5.49
CA GLU A 82 -2.60 7.81 -4.42
C GLU A 82 -1.68 7.70 -3.21
N VAL A 83 -1.09 8.81 -2.79
CA VAL A 83 -0.43 8.97 -1.48
C VAL A 83 -1.37 9.76 -0.58
N LYS A 84 -1.59 9.26 0.63
CA LYS A 84 -2.32 9.97 1.68
C LYS A 84 -1.34 10.66 2.62
N ILE A 85 -1.47 11.97 2.75
CA ILE A 85 -0.58 12.81 3.55
C ILE A 85 -1.29 13.16 4.87
N TYR A 86 -0.67 12.80 5.98
CA TYR A 86 -1.19 13.03 7.32
C TYR A 86 -0.34 14.07 8.05
N GLN A 87 -0.99 14.94 8.82
CA GLN A 87 -0.29 15.76 9.80
C GLN A 87 0.05 14.89 11.02
N PHE A 88 1.32 14.92 11.41
CA PHE A 88 1.86 14.26 12.60
C PHE A 88 2.45 15.31 13.53
N GLN A 89 1.89 15.41 14.73
CA GLN A 89 2.46 16.21 15.80
C GLN A 89 3.61 15.42 16.43
N VAL A 90 4.79 16.03 16.50
CA VAL A 90 5.99 15.47 17.10
C VAL A 90 6.03 15.89 18.56
N ASP A 91 6.20 14.90 19.44
CA ASP A 91 6.33 15.06 20.88
C ASP A 91 7.78 14.84 21.35
N ASP A 92 8.52 13.89 20.74
CA ASP A 92 9.96 13.68 20.99
C ASP A 92 10.70 13.24 19.71
N GLU A 93 12.00 13.56 19.67
CA GLU A 93 12.93 13.13 18.62
C GLU A 93 13.87 12.06 19.18
N LEU A 94 13.64 10.81 18.79
CA LEU A 94 14.47 9.70 19.24
C LEU A 94 15.76 9.57 18.42
N LYS A 95 15.72 9.96 17.14
CA LYS A 95 16.87 9.98 16.22
C LYS A 95 16.66 10.98 15.09
N GLY A 96 17.72 11.69 14.73
CA GLY A 96 17.68 12.72 13.70
C GLY A 96 17.18 14.04 14.27
N ASP A 97 16.92 15.00 13.39
CA ASP A 97 16.41 16.33 13.74
C ASP A 97 15.21 16.60 12.82
N VAL A 98 14.07 16.93 13.40
CA VAL A 98 12.93 17.47 12.66
C VAL A 98 12.73 18.93 13.08
N ALA A 99 13.10 19.85 12.19
CA ALA A 99 13.07 21.29 12.46
C ALA A 99 11.68 21.89 12.81
N LYS A 100 10.62 21.07 12.92
CA LYS A 100 9.24 21.47 13.16
C LYS A 100 8.58 20.54 14.18
N GLU A 101 7.79 21.13 15.06
CA GLU A 101 6.90 20.42 16.00
C GLU A 101 5.81 19.61 15.28
N ALA A 102 5.50 19.92 14.01
CA ALA A 102 4.57 19.16 13.19
C ALA A 102 5.17 18.87 11.82
N ILE A 103 5.00 17.62 11.36
CA ILE A 103 5.50 17.14 10.08
C ILE A 103 4.38 16.48 9.27
N GLU A 104 4.57 16.43 7.95
CA GLU A 104 3.69 15.71 7.04
C GLU A 104 4.26 14.33 6.75
N VAL A 105 3.44 13.28 6.86
CA VAL A 105 3.85 11.90 6.61
C VAL A 105 2.97 11.30 5.53
N GLY A 106 3.60 10.88 4.43
CA GLY A 106 2.95 10.25 3.28
C GLY A 106 2.92 8.73 3.38
N TYR A 107 1.75 8.14 3.13
CA TYR A 107 1.59 6.70 2.96
C TYR A 107 0.96 6.38 1.60
N GLU A 108 1.59 5.49 0.85
CA GLU A 108 1.00 4.89 -0.35
C GLU A 108 -0.31 4.20 0.04
N TYR A 109 -1.38 4.60 -0.63
CA TYR A 109 -2.74 4.13 -0.34
C TYR A 109 -3.26 3.21 -1.43
N SER A 110 -3.00 3.57 -2.68
CA SER A 110 -3.46 2.79 -3.82
C SER A 110 -2.59 3.04 -5.03
N MET A 111 -2.48 2.02 -5.87
CA MET A 111 -1.77 2.08 -7.14
C MET A 111 -2.73 1.89 -8.30
N GLU A 112 -2.39 2.51 -9.42
CA GLU A 112 -3.09 2.29 -10.67
C GLU A 112 -2.36 1.23 -11.49
N LEU A 113 -3.08 0.16 -11.82
CA LEU A 113 -2.58 -0.92 -12.66
C LEU A 113 -3.14 -0.75 -14.06
N GLU A 114 -2.24 -0.77 -15.04
CA GLU A 114 -2.60 -0.81 -16.45
C GLU A 114 -2.57 -2.24 -16.96
N HIS A 115 -3.69 -2.69 -17.52
CA HIS A 115 -3.72 -3.97 -18.19
C HIS A 115 -3.16 -3.85 -19.62
N LEU A 116 -2.05 -4.55 -19.87
CA LEU A 116 -1.23 -4.47 -21.09
C LEU A 116 -2.02 -4.63 -22.40
N THR A 117 -3.14 -5.36 -22.41
CA THR A 117 -3.90 -5.63 -23.64
C THR A 117 -5.20 -4.83 -23.78
N SER A 118 -5.62 -4.07 -22.76
CA SER A 118 -6.84 -3.25 -22.83
C SER A 118 -6.61 -1.75 -22.66
N ALA A 119 -5.40 -1.31 -22.30
CA ALA A 119 -5.09 0.08 -21.92
C ALA A 119 -6.04 0.63 -20.84
N LYS A 120 -6.70 -0.26 -20.09
CA LYS A 120 -7.65 0.10 -19.03
C LYS A 120 -6.91 0.12 -17.70
N LYS A 121 -7.16 1.19 -16.96
CA LYS A 121 -6.53 1.49 -15.68
C LYS A 121 -7.47 1.18 -14.54
N VAL A 122 -7.03 0.36 -13.61
CA VAL A 122 -7.78 -0.03 -12.41
C VAL A 122 -7.00 0.40 -11.18
N ARG A 123 -7.69 1.00 -10.21
CA ARG A 123 -7.06 1.43 -8.97
C ARG A 123 -7.31 0.41 -7.88
N ILE A 124 -6.25 -0.04 -7.23
CA ILE A 124 -6.32 -1.05 -6.18
C ILE A 124 -5.57 -0.54 -4.96
N GLN A 125 -6.15 -0.77 -3.79
CA GLN A 125 -5.51 -0.43 -2.53
C GLN A 125 -4.21 -1.22 -2.36
N ASP A 126 -3.16 -0.52 -1.95
CA ASP A 126 -1.87 -1.13 -1.64
C ASP A 126 -2.06 -2.16 -0.50
N PRO A 127 -1.64 -3.43 -0.68
CA PRO A 127 -1.74 -4.46 0.35
C PRO A 127 -0.94 -4.14 1.62
N LEU A 128 0.08 -3.28 1.53
CA LEU A 128 0.90 -2.82 2.65
C LEU A 128 0.26 -1.64 3.40
N TRP A 129 -0.79 -1.04 2.84
CA TRP A 129 -1.44 0.10 3.47
C TRP A 129 -2.15 -0.29 4.77
N VAL A 130 -1.80 0.41 5.85
CA VAL A 130 -2.51 0.37 7.13
C VAL A 130 -2.91 1.78 7.53
N LYS A 131 -4.21 2.02 7.65
CA LYS A 131 -4.76 3.32 8.05
C LYS A 131 -4.23 3.75 9.44
N PRO A 132 -3.59 4.92 9.58
CA PRO A 132 -3.26 5.45 10.90
C PRO A 132 -4.53 5.78 11.71
N LYS A 133 -4.46 5.62 13.04
CA LYS A 133 -5.53 6.04 13.95
C LYS A 133 -5.19 7.43 14.49
N MET A 134 -6.11 8.38 14.33
CA MET A 134 -5.89 9.74 14.80
C MET A 134 -5.88 9.79 16.34
N GLY A 135 -5.05 10.66 16.92
CA GLY A 135 -4.93 10.86 18.37
C GLY A 135 -4.31 9.70 19.16
N LYS A 136 -3.77 8.68 18.47
CA LYS A 136 -2.95 7.64 19.11
C LYS A 136 -1.48 8.04 19.02
N ASN A 137 -0.73 7.69 20.07
CA ASN A 137 0.71 7.90 20.11
C ASN A 137 1.43 6.80 19.33
N TYR A 138 2.46 7.18 18.59
CA TYR A 138 3.25 6.33 17.72
C TYR A 138 4.71 6.69 17.78
N ILE A 139 5.57 5.68 17.65
CA ILE A 139 6.96 5.85 17.22
C ILE A 139 7.01 5.55 15.71
N LEU A 140 7.49 6.52 14.92
CA LEU A 140 7.62 6.44 13.47
C LEU A 140 9.09 6.31 13.05
N PHE A 141 9.36 5.44 12.07
CA PHE A 141 10.68 5.24 11.45
C PHE A 141 10.65 5.75 10.02
N LEU A 142 11.29 6.90 9.77
CA LEU A 142 11.04 7.73 8.60
C LEU A 142 12.31 8.02 7.80
N ASN A 143 12.12 8.19 6.48
CA ASN A 143 13.03 8.92 5.61
C ASN A 143 12.63 10.41 5.59
N PRO A 144 13.60 11.33 5.53
CA PRO A 144 13.30 12.75 5.32
C PRO A 144 12.64 12.96 3.93
N PRO A 145 11.96 14.10 3.72
CA PRO A 145 11.51 14.50 2.40
C PRO A 145 12.68 14.51 1.41
N ASP A 146 12.44 14.00 0.20
CA ASP A 146 13.44 14.06 -0.87
C ASP A 146 13.27 15.32 -1.73
N GLN A 147 14.07 15.46 -2.80
CA GLN A 147 13.99 16.61 -3.70
C GLN A 147 12.68 16.71 -4.51
N TYR A 148 11.81 15.69 -4.48
CA TYR A 148 10.58 15.60 -5.28
C TYR A 148 9.31 15.52 -4.42
N THR A 149 9.45 15.38 -3.10
CA THR A 149 8.37 15.22 -2.14
C THR A 149 8.57 16.18 -0.97
N HIS A 150 7.49 16.68 -0.40
CA HIS A 150 7.55 17.64 0.72
C HIS A 150 7.26 16.99 2.08
N TYR A 151 6.94 15.70 2.08
CA TYR A 151 6.53 14.92 3.26
C TYR A 151 7.54 13.80 3.55
N TYR A 152 7.58 13.37 4.81
CA TYR A 152 8.35 12.22 5.26
C TYR A 152 7.70 10.92 4.78
N THR A 153 8.51 9.91 4.52
CA THR A 153 8.05 8.58 4.06
C THR A 153 8.54 7.47 4.99
N SER A 154 7.95 6.28 4.90
CA SER A 154 8.41 5.13 5.69
C SER A 154 9.82 4.70 5.25
N ALA A 155 10.73 4.47 6.19
CA ALA A 155 12.07 3.98 5.87
C ALA A 155 12.10 2.52 5.40
N PHE A 156 11.12 1.72 5.83
CA PHE A 156 10.95 0.28 5.55
C PHE A 156 9.54 -0.14 5.98
N THR A 157 9.18 -1.42 5.81
CA THR A 157 7.94 -2.00 6.35
C THR A 157 8.26 -3.18 7.27
N PRO A 158 7.68 -3.25 8.49
CA PRO A 158 6.82 -2.27 9.14
C PRO A 158 7.62 -1.09 9.72
N SER A 159 7.11 0.14 9.61
CA SER A 159 7.77 1.39 10.05
C SER A 159 7.13 2.07 11.27
N ARG A 160 6.10 1.45 11.87
CA ARG A 160 5.29 2.11 12.90
C ARG A 160 5.06 1.24 14.10
N ILE A 161 5.19 1.84 15.28
CA ILE A 161 4.88 1.24 16.56
C ILE A 161 3.81 2.11 17.22
N GLU A 162 2.65 1.55 17.57
CA GLU A 162 1.61 2.22 18.37
C GLU A 162 1.94 2.05 19.86
N VAL A 163 1.89 3.15 20.63
CA VAL A 163 2.05 3.13 22.09
C VAL A 163 0.67 3.05 22.73
N ASN A 164 0.41 1.99 23.48
CA ASN A 164 -0.86 1.79 24.16
C ASN A 164 -0.91 2.59 25.47
N SER A 165 -2.11 2.72 26.05
CA SER A 165 -2.32 3.46 27.30
C SER A 165 -1.66 2.84 28.54
N ASP A 166 -1.25 1.58 28.47
CA ASP A 166 -0.53 0.86 29.53
C ASP A 166 1.00 0.88 29.32
N SER A 167 1.51 1.83 28.52
CA SER A 167 2.91 1.98 28.13
C SER A 167 3.50 0.82 27.33
N ARG A 168 2.69 -0.18 26.96
CA ARG A 168 3.15 -1.27 26.08
C ARG A 168 3.00 -0.90 24.63
N VAL A 169 3.90 -1.41 23.80
CA VAL A 169 3.91 -1.09 22.38
C VAL A 169 3.30 -2.19 21.50
N LYS A 170 2.80 -1.79 20.32
CA LYS A 170 2.34 -2.70 19.27
C LYS A 170 2.95 -2.30 17.93
N LEU A 171 3.75 -3.21 17.36
CA LEU A 171 4.24 -3.08 15.99
C LEU A 171 3.06 -3.20 15.01
N ILE A 172 2.89 -2.20 14.15
CA ILE A 172 1.81 -2.15 13.18
C ILE A 172 2.23 -2.90 11.93
N LEU A 173 1.64 -4.09 11.76
CA LEU A 173 1.90 -4.97 10.62
C LEU A 173 0.81 -4.80 9.54
N PRO A 174 1.18 -4.77 8.25
CA PRO A 174 0.22 -4.86 7.16
C PRO A 174 -0.42 -6.25 7.02
N LYS A 175 -1.34 -6.38 6.06
CA LYS A 175 -1.97 -7.67 5.74
C LYS A 175 -0.92 -8.62 5.18
N ARG A 176 -0.88 -9.84 5.72
CA ARG A 176 0.11 -10.86 5.39
C ARG A 176 -0.32 -11.72 4.20
N GLY A 177 0.66 -12.20 3.44
CA GLY A 177 0.47 -13.12 2.34
C GLY A 177 -0.29 -12.50 1.16
N ILE A 178 -0.70 -13.36 0.22
CA ILE A 178 -1.34 -12.92 -1.02
C ILE A 178 -2.69 -12.27 -0.73
N GLN A 179 -2.84 -11.01 -1.14
CA GLN A 179 -4.11 -10.27 -1.11
C GLN A 179 -4.83 -10.44 -2.45
N LYS A 180 -6.08 -10.90 -2.40
CA LYS A 180 -6.90 -11.14 -3.60
C LYS A 180 -8.00 -10.10 -3.69
N HIS A 181 -8.11 -9.47 -4.86
CA HIS A 181 -9.14 -8.50 -5.19
C HIS A 181 -9.94 -8.98 -6.39
N GLN A 182 -11.26 -8.92 -6.29
CA GLN A 182 -12.17 -9.25 -7.38
C GLN A 182 -13.12 -8.09 -7.61
N PHE A 183 -13.26 -7.67 -8.85
CA PHE A 183 -14.20 -6.62 -9.24
C PHE A 183 -14.59 -6.74 -10.71
N GLU A 184 -15.69 -6.11 -11.08
CA GLU A 184 -16.18 -6.05 -12.44
C GLU A 184 -16.12 -4.61 -12.96
N ARG A 185 -15.64 -4.43 -14.18
CA ARG A 185 -15.58 -3.13 -14.86
C ARG A 185 -15.78 -3.31 -16.35
N ASP A 186 -16.69 -2.53 -16.94
CA ASP A 186 -17.06 -2.58 -18.35
C ASP A 186 -17.42 -4.00 -18.83
N GLY A 187 -18.18 -4.74 -18.02
CA GLY A 187 -18.60 -6.11 -18.32
C GLY A 187 -17.50 -7.16 -18.24
N LYS A 188 -16.29 -6.82 -17.75
CA LYS A 188 -15.18 -7.76 -17.53
C LYS A 188 -14.92 -7.95 -16.04
N ARG A 189 -14.69 -9.20 -15.65
CA ARG A 189 -14.24 -9.56 -14.30
C ARG A 189 -12.72 -9.50 -14.23
N PHE A 190 -12.21 -8.87 -13.19
CA PHE A 190 -10.79 -8.79 -12.87
C PHE A 190 -10.53 -9.54 -11.57
N ASN A 191 -9.51 -10.40 -11.57
CA ASN A 191 -8.96 -11.08 -10.41
C ASN A 191 -7.52 -10.59 -10.25
N VAL A 192 -7.23 -9.88 -9.16
CA VAL A 192 -5.88 -9.37 -8.90
C VAL A 192 -5.33 -10.01 -7.65
N SER A 193 -4.17 -10.64 -7.77
CA SER A 193 -3.40 -11.19 -6.66
C SER A 193 -2.19 -10.29 -6.44
N MET A 194 -2.07 -9.73 -5.25
CA MET A 194 -0.96 -8.87 -4.86
C MET A 194 -0.19 -9.49 -3.71
N GLU A 195 1.14 -9.46 -3.77
CA GLU A 195 1.97 -9.85 -2.64
C GLU A 195 1.80 -8.84 -1.50
N GLY A 196 1.35 -9.33 -0.34
CA GLY A 196 1.29 -8.56 0.89
C GLY A 196 2.54 -8.76 1.75
N PHE A 197 2.43 -8.40 3.02
CA PHE A 197 3.53 -8.52 3.97
C PHE A 197 3.94 -9.99 4.19
N PRO A 198 5.24 -10.32 4.38
CA PRO A 198 5.69 -11.69 4.55
C PRO A 198 5.01 -12.42 5.71
N THR A 199 4.68 -13.70 5.49
CA THR A 199 3.97 -14.52 6.48
C THR A 199 4.86 -15.01 7.61
N ASP A 200 6.16 -15.16 7.33
CA ASP A 200 7.22 -15.65 8.21
C ASP A 200 7.87 -14.55 9.07
N TYR A 201 7.42 -13.30 8.94
CA TYR A 201 7.91 -12.21 9.78
C TYR A 201 7.60 -12.44 11.27
N THR A 202 8.66 -12.45 12.09
CA THR A 202 8.56 -12.65 13.53
C THR A 202 8.50 -11.31 14.27
N ASN A 203 7.42 -11.09 15.02
CA ASN A 203 7.23 -9.86 15.79
C ASN A 203 7.80 -10.01 17.20
N THR A 204 8.99 -9.45 17.43
CA THR A 204 9.68 -9.45 18.73
C THR A 204 9.52 -8.13 19.51
N ILE A 205 8.80 -7.16 18.93
CA ILE A 205 8.70 -5.78 19.44
C ILE A 205 7.43 -5.60 20.27
N SER A 206 6.31 -6.20 19.85
CA SER A 206 5.02 -5.97 20.50
C SER A 206 4.96 -6.54 21.91
N GLY A 207 4.32 -5.81 22.82
CA GLY A 207 4.19 -6.16 24.24
C GLY A 207 5.32 -5.66 25.13
N LYS A 208 6.41 -5.13 24.56
CA LYS A 208 7.48 -4.45 25.31
C LYS A 208 7.01 -3.11 25.87
N ASP A 209 7.68 -2.63 26.90
CA ASP A 209 7.49 -1.30 27.46
C ASP A 209 8.12 -0.24 26.55
N VAL A 210 7.46 0.92 26.40
CA VAL A 210 7.92 2.01 25.53
C VAL A 210 9.28 2.56 25.95
N GLY A 211 9.56 2.66 27.26
CA GLY A 211 10.86 3.12 27.75
C GLY A 211 12.00 2.15 27.42
N GLU A 212 11.71 0.84 27.34
CA GLU A 212 12.67 -0.15 26.84
C GLU A 212 12.97 0.10 25.35
N ILE A 213 11.94 0.36 24.54
CA ILE A 213 12.07 0.63 23.10
C ILE A 213 12.92 1.87 22.85
N GLU A 214 12.60 2.99 23.50
CA GLU A 214 13.34 4.25 23.37
C GLU A 214 14.81 4.10 23.78
N LYS A 215 15.07 3.40 24.89
CA LYS A 215 16.44 3.15 25.36
C LYS A 215 17.24 2.36 24.32
N ILE A 216 16.66 1.33 23.72
CA ILE A 216 17.32 0.54 22.66
C ILE A 216 17.59 1.42 21.45
N ILE A 217 16.64 2.25 21.02
CA ILE A 217 16.83 3.18 19.90
C ILE A 217 18.01 4.12 20.18
N LYS A 218 18.00 4.79 21.34
CA LYS A 218 19.03 5.76 21.73
C LYS A 218 20.43 5.12 21.86
N GLN A 219 20.51 3.88 22.34
CA GLN A 219 21.78 3.14 22.42
C GLN A 219 22.40 2.81 21.05
N GLU A 220 21.58 2.50 20.05
CA GLU A 220 22.07 2.17 18.71
C GLU A 220 22.56 3.40 17.93
N ILE A 221 22.26 4.62 18.39
CA ILE A 221 22.78 5.88 17.82
C ILE A 221 24.22 6.13 18.29
N THR A 222 24.56 5.71 19.52
CA THR A 222 25.86 5.98 20.15
C THR A 222 26.97 4.97 19.80
N LYS A 223 26.65 3.90 19.06
CA LYS A 223 27.60 2.86 18.63
C LYS A 223 28.11 3.15 17.23
#